data_AF-A0A495FNG1-F1
#
_entry.id   AF-A0A495FNG1-F1
#
_cell.length_a   1.000
_cell.length_b   1.000
_cell.length_c   1.000
_cell.angle_alpha   90.00
_cell.angle_beta   90.00
_cell.angle_gamma   90.00
#
_symmetry.space_group_name_H-M   'P 1'
#
loop_
_entity.id
_entity.type
_entity.pdbx_description
1 polymer ?
#
loop_
_entity_poly.entity_id
_entity_poly.type
_entity_poly.pdbx_seq_one_letter_code
_entity_poly.pdbx_strand_id
1 'polypeptide(L)'
;MRLEGWHLIIIIVLALVLFAAPKLPGMARSLGQSMRIFKSEVREMKKDGTTDAKDGSDPVEGRVVNHPQTGAPESRTGDGTDVPPSTRA
;
A
#
# COMPACT_ATOMS: atom_id res chain seq x y z
N MET A 1 43.82 -23.40 -2.05
CA MET A 1 42.47 -22.95 -2.44
C MET A 1 42.19 -21.67 -1.67
N ARG A 2 42.40 -20.50 -2.30
CA ARG A 2 42.17 -19.21 -1.64
C ARG A 2 40.69 -18.89 -1.81
N LEU A 3 39.99 -18.69 -0.70
CA LEU A 3 38.63 -18.18 -0.69
C LEU A 3 38.72 -16.72 -1.12
N GLU A 4 38.83 -16.49 -2.43
CA GLU A 4 38.71 -15.18 -3.06
C GLU A 4 37.40 -14.57 -2.53
N GLY A 5 37.43 -13.37 -1.96
CA GLY A 5 36.28 -12.74 -1.25
C GLY A 5 34.99 -12.68 -2.07
N TRP A 6 35.07 -12.88 -3.39
CA TRP A 6 33.97 -13.16 -4.30
C TRP A 6 33.04 -14.29 -3.85
N HIS A 7 33.56 -15.37 -3.26
CA HIS A 7 32.72 -16.46 -2.75
C HIS A 7 31.84 -15.99 -1.58
N LEU A 8 32.36 -15.10 -0.75
CA LEU A 8 31.65 -14.57 0.41
C LEU A 8 30.49 -13.65 -0.01
N ILE A 9 30.68 -12.86 -1.07
CA ILE A 9 29.61 -12.08 -1.70
C ILE A 9 28.48 -12.99 -2.20
N ILE A 10 28.82 -14.07 -2.89
CA ILE A 10 27.84 -15.05 -3.40
C ILE A 10 27.05 -15.68 -2.25
N ILE A 11 27.72 -16.04 -1.16
CA ILE A 11 27.06 -16.59 0.04
C ILE A 11 26.11 -15.56 0.66
N ILE A 12 26.52 -14.30 0.77
CA ILE A 12 25.65 -13.22 1.29
C ILE A 12 24.43 -13.03 0.39
N VAL A 13 24.61 -12.99 -0.94
CA VAL A 13 23.50 -12.86 -1.89
C VAL A 13 22.53 -14.04 -1.75
N LEU A 14 23.05 -15.26 -1.64
CA LEU A 14 22.22 -16.45 -1.48
C LEU A 14 21.46 -16.44 -0.14
N ALA A 15 22.11 -16.02 0.94
CA ALA A 15 21.46 -15.83 2.24
C ALA A 15 20.35 -14.77 2.16
N LEU A 16 20.59 -13.63 1.51
CA LEU A 16 19.57 -12.60 1.32
C LEU A 16 18.41 -13.09 0.43
N VAL A 17 18.67 -13.90 -0.60
CA VAL A 17 17.56 -14.45 -1.40
C VAL A 17 16.72 -15.41 -0.55
N LEU A 18 17.33 -16.29 0.24
CA LEU A 18 16.57 -17.24 1.06
C LEU A 18 15.80 -16.56 2.22
N PHE A 19 16.43 -15.59 2.90
CA PHE A 19 15.83 -14.94 4.08
C PHE A 19 15.09 -13.65 3.75
N ALA A 20 15.55 -12.90 2.76
CA ALA A 20 14.99 -11.61 2.40
C ALA A 20 14.01 -11.67 1.23
N ALA A 21 13.97 -12.68 0.34
CA ALA A 21 12.98 -12.72 -0.76
C ALA A 21 11.51 -12.51 -0.32
N PRO A 22 11.01 -13.13 0.77
CA PRO A 22 9.64 -12.87 1.22
C PRO A 22 9.46 -11.50 1.91
N LYS A 23 10.53 -10.90 2.44
CA LYS A 23 10.52 -9.62 3.19
C LYS A 23 10.85 -8.41 2.31
N LEU A 24 11.63 -8.61 1.24
CA LEU A 24 12.02 -7.65 0.22
C LEU A 24 10.82 -6.90 -0.38
N PRO A 25 9.73 -7.55 -0.83
CA PRO A 25 8.60 -6.85 -1.42
C PRO A 25 7.83 -6.00 -0.40
N GLY A 26 7.90 -6.35 0.89
CA GLY A 26 7.31 -5.54 1.96
C GLY A 26 8.17 -4.31 2.27
N MET A 27 9.48 -4.51 2.49
CA MET A 27 10.41 -3.43 2.82
C MET A 27 10.59 -2.46 1.65
N ALA A 28 10.63 -2.94 0.40
CA ALA A 28 10.69 -2.07 -0.77
C ALA A 28 9.45 -1.16 -0.89
N ARG A 29 8.26 -1.65 -0.53
CA ARG A 29 7.04 -0.83 -0.54
C ARG A 29 7.06 0.24 0.55
N SER A 30 7.43 -0.11 1.78
CA SER A 30 7.51 0.87 2.88
C SER A 30 8.61 1.91 2.65
N LEU A 31 9.79 1.48 2.18
CA LEU A 31 10.89 2.38 1.82
C LEU A 31 10.53 3.25 0.61
N GLY A 32 9.80 2.70 -0.38
CA GLY A 32 9.30 3.45 -1.52
C GLY A 32 8.30 4.54 -1.13
N GLN A 33 7.40 4.25 -0.19
CA GLN A 33 6.48 5.24 0.37
C GLN A 33 7.23 6.35 1.12
N SER A 34 8.20 6.02 1.98
CA SER A 34 9.01 7.03 2.68
C SER A 34 9.87 7.85 1.73
N MET A 35 10.48 7.22 0.73
CA MET A 35 11.33 7.89 -0.26
C MET A 35 10.53 8.78 -1.21
N ARG A 36 9.27 8.47 -1.48
CA ARG A 36 8.37 9.35 -2.24
C ARG A 36 8.14 10.67 -1.50
N ILE A 37 7.84 10.60 -0.21
CA ILE A 37 7.59 11.78 0.64
C ILE A 37 8.86 12.63 0.73
N PHE A 38 9.99 11.99 1.01
CA PHE A 38 11.29 12.66 1.04
C PHE A 38 11.64 13.30 -0.31
N LYS A 39 11.38 12.61 -1.42
CA LYS A 39 11.66 13.14 -2.76
C LYS A 39 10.78 14.34 -3.11
N SER A 40 9.50 14.36 -2.71
CA SER A 40 8.65 15.54 -2.91
C SER A 40 9.15 16.75 -2.11
N GLU A 41 9.51 16.54 -0.84
CA GLU A 41 10.01 17.60 0.04
C GLU A 41 11.36 18.16 -0.46
N VAL A 42 12.29 17.28 -0.85
CA VAL A 42 13.57 17.67 -1.46
C VAL A 42 13.38 18.37 -2.81
N ARG A 43 12.38 17.97 -3.61
CA ARG A 43 12.10 18.60 -4.91
C ARG A 43 11.46 19.97 -4.75
N GLU A 44 10.67 20.18 -3.72
CA GLU A 44 10.13 21.49 -3.33
C GLU A 44 11.27 22.45 -2.94
N MET A 45 12.19 21.99 -2.08
CA MET A 45 13.40 22.74 -1.74
C MET A 45 14.28 23.07 -2.96
N LYS A 46 14.31 22.18 -3.97
CA LYS A 46 15.06 22.40 -5.22
C LYS A 46 14.32 23.33 -6.20
N LYS A 47 12.99 23.38 -6.14
CA LYS A 47 12.13 24.16 -7.04
C LYS A 47 12.12 25.64 -6.67
N ASP A 48 12.33 25.98 -5.40
CA ASP A 48 12.50 27.37 -4.95
C ASP A 48 13.76 28.07 -5.50
N GLY A 49 14.67 27.32 -6.16
CA GLY A 49 15.90 27.86 -6.77
C GLY A 49 15.95 27.87 -8.31
N THR A 50 15.05 27.18 -9.01
CA THR A 50 15.02 27.23 -10.49
C THR A 50 13.69 26.71 -11.04
N THR A 51 13.03 27.54 -11.85
CA THR A 51 11.86 27.20 -12.65
C THR A 51 12.26 26.18 -13.71
N ASP A 52 11.93 24.90 -13.52
CA ASP A 52 11.11 24.07 -14.44
C ASP A 52 11.15 22.57 -14.08
N ALA A 53 10.41 21.77 -14.85
CA ALA A 53 10.20 20.32 -14.79
C ALA A 53 8.92 19.90 -14.05
N LYS A 54 7.79 20.25 -14.70
CA LYS A 54 6.62 19.36 -14.78
C LYS A 54 7.12 17.96 -15.17
N ASP A 55 6.93 16.98 -14.30
CA ASP A 55 7.17 15.59 -14.65
C ASP A 55 5.87 14.84 -14.35
N GLY A 56 5.14 14.56 -15.42
CA GLY A 56 3.76 14.06 -15.43
C GLY A 56 3.67 12.62 -14.93
N SER A 57 3.70 12.46 -13.62
CA SER A 57 3.41 11.20 -12.94
C SER A 57 2.58 11.44 -11.69
N ASP A 58 1.47 12.17 -11.84
CA ASP A 58 0.37 12.06 -10.89
C ASP A 58 -0.07 10.59 -10.88
N PRO A 59 0.13 9.85 -9.79
CA PRO A 59 -0.22 8.45 -9.75
C PRO A 59 -1.74 8.38 -9.76
N VAL A 60 -2.29 7.70 -10.76
CA VAL A 60 -3.69 7.31 -10.75
C VAL A 60 -3.90 6.37 -9.56
N GLU A 61 -4.67 6.85 -8.59
CA GLU A 61 -5.01 6.12 -7.38
C GLU A 61 -5.85 4.90 -7.76
N GLY A 62 -5.22 3.73 -7.77
CA GLY A 62 -5.89 2.46 -8.01
C GLY A 62 -6.84 2.15 -6.85
N ARG A 63 -8.12 2.49 -6.99
CA ARG A 63 -9.17 2.11 -6.04
C ARG A 63 -9.29 0.58 -6.02
N VAL A 64 -8.74 -0.07 -5.01
CA VAL A 64 -8.93 -1.50 -4.75
C VAL A 64 -10.36 -1.70 -4.26
N VAL A 65 -11.26 -2.12 -5.14
CA VAL A 65 -12.63 -2.50 -4.77
C VAL A 65 -12.57 -3.88 -4.12
N ASN A 66 -12.69 -3.92 -2.79
CA ASN A 66 -12.86 -5.15 -2.04
C ASN A 66 -14.33 -5.57 -2.17
N HIS A 67 -14.61 -6.58 -2.98
CA HIS A 67 -15.96 -7.14 -3.14
C HIS A 67 -16.26 -7.98 -1.89
N PRO A 68 -17.23 -7.61 -1.01
CA PRO A 68 -17.62 -8.50 0.07
C PRO A 68 -18.19 -9.77 -0.57
N GLN A 69 -17.60 -10.91 -0.24
CA GLN A 69 -18.07 -12.20 -0.70
C GLN A 69 -19.53 -12.38 -0.29
N THR A 70 -20.36 -12.53 -1.32
CA THR A 70 -21.75 -12.95 -1.22
C THR A 70 -21.78 -14.36 -0.63
N GLY A 71 -22.29 -14.49 0.60
CA GLY A 71 -22.41 -15.76 1.29
C GLY A 71 -23.35 -15.67 2.49
N ALA A 72 -24.67 -15.73 2.23
CA ALA A 72 -25.75 -16.36 3.01
C ALA A 72 -27.09 -15.59 2.84
N PRO A 73 -28.14 -16.21 2.27
CA PRO A 73 -29.50 -15.70 2.35
C PRO A 73 -30.15 -16.23 3.62
N GLU A 74 -30.28 -15.42 4.67
CA GLU A 74 -31.19 -15.77 5.78
C GLU A 74 -31.96 -14.55 6.29
N SER A 75 -33.26 -14.60 6.00
CA SER A 75 -34.34 -14.20 6.90
C SER A 75 -34.61 -12.70 7.11
N ARG A 76 -35.13 -12.04 6.07
CA ARG A 76 -36.16 -10.99 6.24
C ARG A 76 -37.51 -11.51 5.77
N THR A 77 -38.20 -12.17 6.68
CA THR A 77 -39.67 -12.26 6.72
C THR A 77 -40.04 -11.41 7.93
N GLY A 78 -40.37 -10.13 7.76
CA GLY A 78 -41.73 -9.75 7.41
C GLY A 78 -42.57 -9.74 8.68
N ASP A 79 -42.38 -8.74 9.54
CA ASP A 79 -43.31 -8.46 10.64
C ASP A 79 -43.54 -6.95 10.69
N GLY A 80 -44.61 -6.53 10.01
CA GLY A 80 -45.06 -5.16 9.91
C GLY A 80 -46.07 -4.84 11.00
N THR A 81 -45.61 -4.68 12.24
CA THR A 81 -46.40 -3.96 13.25
C THR A 81 -46.12 -2.47 13.15
N ASP A 82 -46.79 -1.85 12.18
CA ASP A 82 -47.05 -0.42 12.13
C ASP A 82 -47.98 -0.08 13.31
N VAL A 83 -47.43 0.50 14.38
CA VAL A 83 -48.22 1.03 15.51
C VAL A 83 -48.12 2.56 15.45
N PRO A 84 -49.21 3.28 15.13
CA PRO A 84 -49.20 4.73 15.02
C PRO A 84 -49.11 5.43 16.40
N PRO A 85 -48.65 6.70 16.45
CA PRO A 85 -48.40 7.40 17.71
C PRO A 85 -49.71 7.76 18.42
N SER A 86 -49.81 7.42 19.72
CA SER A 86 -50.94 7.80 20.58
C SER A 86 -51.05 9.32 20.68
N THR A 87 -52.07 9.86 20.01
CA THR A 87 -52.45 11.27 20.09
C THR A 87 -53.43 11.47 21.24
N ARG A 88 -52.94 12.15 22.28
CA ARG A 88 -53.57 13.24 23.06
C ARG A 88 -55.11 13.26 23.12
N ALA A 89 -55.65 12.94 24.29
CA ALA A 89 -56.91 13.46 24.84
C ALA A 89 -56.67 13.85 26.30
#